data_AF-A0A8E2F6X2-F1
#
_entry.id   AF-A0A8E2F6X2-F1
#
_cell.length_a   1.000
_cell.length_b   1.000
_cell.length_c   1.000
_cell.angle_alpha   90.00
_cell.angle_beta   90.00
_cell.angle_gamma   90.00
#
_symmetry.space_group_name_H-M   'P 1'
#
loop_
_entity.id
_entity.type
_entity.pdbx_description
1 polymer ?
#
loop_
_entity_poly.entity_id
_entity_poly.type
_entity_poly.pdbx_seq_one_letter_code
_entity_poly.pdbx_strand_id
1 'polypeptide(L)'
;RLRLDRVAAAGFANLRCEWSPGCPQWLDLKSDPEIAFKMEEKAARATWAELHPGARRPDFLAQPCCSQFVASREVIRRVPLAEWERYRKWLIETSLSDNLAGRVWEYTWQWVFSGKSVLCPSAEACYCENYGVCFGEDGKGYETWTKLRDGKKSMREQMDEEEKLRAEEQGWGNRKELIRLIESADREQRAIVEEAIKRGDEVKNAL
;
A
#
# COMPACT_ATOMS: atom_id res chain seq x y z
N ARG A 1 -12.44 -3.13 9.29
CA ARG A 1 -12.55 -2.11 10.36
C ARG A 1 -11.75 -0.90 9.90
N LEU A 2 -12.32 0.31 9.83
CA LEU A 2 -11.54 1.52 9.55
C LEU A 2 -11.78 2.51 10.69
N ARG A 3 -10.72 3.07 11.26
CA ARG A 3 -10.73 4.05 12.35
C ARG A 3 -10.90 5.45 11.78
N LEU A 4 -12.14 5.80 11.45
CA LEU A 4 -12.47 7.09 10.82
C LEU A 4 -12.03 8.29 11.67
N ASP A 5 -12.04 8.17 12.99
CA ASP A 5 -11.53 9.15 13.96
C ASP A 5 -10.04 9.44 13.73
N ARG A 6 -9.22 8.38 13.64
CA ARG A 6 -7.78 8.49 13.42
C ARG A 6 -7.45 8.98 12.01
N VAL A 7 -8.15 8.46 11.01
CA VAL A 7 -8.02 8.90 9.63
C VAL A 7 -8.39 10.37 9.47
N ALA A 8 -9.47 10.83 10.11
CA ALA A 8 -9.87 12.23 10.07
C ALA A 8 -8.82 13.14 10.72
N ALA A 9 -8.24 12.70 11.85
CA ALA A 9 -7.16 13.43 12.52
C ALA A 9 -5.87 13.50 11.68
N ALA A 10 -5.48 12.39 11.03
CA ALA A 10 -4.34 12.35 10.11
C ALA A 10 -4.60 13.14 8.81
N GLY A 11 -5.87 13.27 8.43
CA GLY A 11 -6.34 14.01 7.28
C GLY A 11 -6.21 13.25 5.95
N PHE A 12 -5.24 12.35 5.83
CA PHE A 12 -5.02 11.43 4.70
C PHE A 12 -4.35 10.15 5.19
N ALA A 13 -4.80 9.01 4.67
CA ALA A 13 -4.15 7.72 4.89
C ALA A 13 -4.31 6.82 3.66
N ASN A 14 -3.22 6.15 3.28
CA ASN A 14 -3.31 5.04 2.33
C ASN A 14 -3.92 3.83 3.06
N LEU A 15 -4.90 3.18 2.44
CA LEU A 15 -5.59 2.04 3.01
C LEU A 15 -4.76 0.76 2.90
N ARG A 16 -3.80 0.72 1.98
CA ARG A 16 -2.86 -0.39 1.88
C ARG A 16 -1.74 -0.22 2.90
N CYS A 17 -1.60 -1.19 3.80
CA CYS A 17 -0.52 -1.19 4.81
C CYS A 17 0.76 -1.92 4.36
N GLU A 18 0.68 -2.75 3.33
CA GLU A 18 1.84 -3.48 2.82
C GLU A 18 2.80 -2.55 2.06
N TRP A 19 4.09 -2.58 2.43
CA TRP A 19 5.11 -1.70 1.86
C TRP A 19 5.43 -1.96 0.40
N SER A 20 5.47 -3.23 -0.02
CA SER A 20 5.89 -3.58 -1.38
C SER A 20 4.67 -3.89 -2.24
N PRO A 21 4.45 -3.21 -3.40
CA PRO A 21 5.26 -2.12 -3.93
C PRO A 21 4.92 -0.75 -3.29
N GLY A 22 5.86 0.20 -3.38
CA GLY A 22 5.62 1.63 -3.07
C GLY A 22 6.43 2.25 -1.92
N CYS A 23 6.99 1.45 -1.01
CA CYS A 23 7.79 1.91 0.13
C CYS A 23 9.09 1.12 0.30
N PRO A 24 10.11 1.68 0.99
CA PRO A 24 10.18 3.03 1.57
C PRO A 24 10.64 4.11 0.58
N GLN A 25 11.26 3.71 -0.53
CA GLN A 25 11.83 4.58 -1.54
C GLN A 25 11.46 4.02 -2.92
N TRP A 26 10.30 4.42 -3.43
CA TRP A 26 9.77 3.85 -4.66
C TRP A 26 10.20 4.59 -5.91
N LEU A 27 9.98 5.90 -6.03
CA LEU A 27 10.41 6.68 -7.19
C LEU A 27 11.62 7.55 -6.82
N ASP A 28 12.74 7.35 -7.49
CA ASP A 28 13.92 8.21 -7.43
C ASP A 28 13.80 9.34 -8.45
N LEU A 29 13.47 10.54 -7.96
CA LEU A 29 13.36 11.74 -8.81
C LEU A 29 14.65 12.56 -8.82
N LYS A 30 15.69 12.15 -8.08
CA LYS A 30 16.99 12.82 -7.97
C LYS A 30 17.95 12.31 -9.04
N SER A 31 18.08 10.99 -9.16
CA SER A 31 19.04 10.31 -10.03
C SER A 31 18.81 10.62 -11.52
N ASP A 32 19.80 10.28 -12.34
CA ASP A 32 19.74 10.48 -13.77
C ASP A 32 18.58 9.66 -14.38
N PRO A 33 17.66 10.28 -15.15
CA PRO A 33 16.55 9.56 -15.79
C PRO A 33 17.01 8.48 -16.78
N GLU A 34 18.24 8.52 -17.28
CA GLU A 34 18.80 7.45 -18.11
C GLU A 34 19.08 6.16 -17.31
N ILE A 35 19.25 6.29 -15.98
CA ILE A 35 19.44 5.16 -15.05
C ILE A 35 18.09 4.62 -14.53
N ALA A 36 17.01 5.40 -14.67
CA ALA A 36 15.69 5.00 -14.19
C ALA A 36 15.13 3.80 -14.97
N PHE A 37 14.94 2.68 -14.27
CA PHE A 37 14.33 1.46 -14.84
C PHE A 37 12.81 1.52 -14.92
N LYS A 38 12.18 2.35 -14.07
CA LYS A 38 10.71 2.49 -13.97
C LYS A 38 10.23 3.62 -14.86
N MET A 39 9.27 3.33 -15.73
CA MET A 39 8.70 4.35 -16.61
C MET A 39 7.96 5.43 -15.82
N GLU A 40 7.31 5.06 -14.71
CA GLU A 40 6.63 5.98 -13.81
C GLU A 40 7.58 6.95 -13.11
N GLU A 41 8.84 6.56 -12.88
CA GLU A 41 9.86 7.43 -12.31
C GLU A 41 10.27 8.52 -13.31
N LYS A 42 10.50 8.14 -14.58
CA LYS A 42 10.77 9.08 -15.67
C LYS A 42 9.59 10.04 -15.86
N ALA A 43 8.36 9.51 -15.88
CA ALA A 43 7.15 10.31 -16.06
C ALA A 43 6.89 11.27 -14.90
N ALA A 44 6.99 10.81 -13.65
CA ALA A 44 6.82 11.66 -12.47
C ALA A 44 7.88 12.77 -12.42
N ARG A 45 9.13 12.46 -12.80
CA ARG A 45 10.20 13.45 -12.88
C ARG A 45 9.94 14.52 -13.94
N ALA A 46 9.48 14.11 -15.13
CA ALA A 46 9.22 15.00 -16.26
C ALA A 46 8.01 15.92 -16.01
N THR A 47 6.97 15.39 -15.38
CA THR A 47 5.68 16.10 -15.23
C THR A 47 5.55 16.83 -13.90
N TRP A 48 6.54 16.75 -13.01
CA TRP A 48 6.50 17.37 -11.68
C TRP A 48 6.16 18.87 -11.72
N ALA A 49 6.82 19.64 -12.59
CA ALA A 49 6.61 21.08 -12.65
C ALA A 49 5.23 21.46 -13.22
N GLU A 50 4.65 20.60 -14.07
CA GLU A 50 3.29 20.76 -14.57
C GLU A 50 2.27 20.47 -13.46
N LEU A 51 2.47 19.40 -12.70
CA LEU A 51 1.58 19.00 -11.61
C LEU A 51 1.74 19.89 -10.37
N HIS A 52 2.92 20.39 -10.06
CA HIS A 52 3.20 21.16 -8.84
C HIS A 52 3.97 22.44 -9.17
N PRO A 53 3.33 23.41 -9.87
CA PRO A 53 4.00 24.62 -10.31
C PRO A 53 4.57 25.40 -9.11
N GLY A 54 5.85 25.77 -9.20
CA GLY A 54 6.57 26.49 -8.14
C GLY A 54 7.06 25.62 -6.97
N ALA A 55 6.68 24.34 -6.89
CA ALA A 55 7.18 23.44 -5.86
C ALA A 55 8.51 22.79 -6.28
N ARG A 56 9.49 22.77 -5.36
CA ARG A 56 10.73 22.01 -5.57
C ARG A 56 10.40 20.53 -5.74
N ARG A 57 10.92 19.91 -6.81
CA ARG A 57 10.85 18.46 -6.98
C ARG A 57 11.54 17.76 -5.81
N PRO A 58 10.87 16.84 -5.09
CA PRO A 58 11.50 16.08 -4.02
C PRO A 58 12.50 15.08 -4.61
N ASP A 59 13.39 14.58 -3.77
CA ASP A 59 14.38 13.58 -4.19
C ASP A 59 13.71 12.22 -4.40
N PHE A 60 12.70 11.89 -3.58
CA PHE A 60 11.95 10.64 -3.63
C PHE A 60 10.45 10.86 -3.50
N LEU A 61 9.67 10.03 -4.20
CA LEU A 61 8.26 9.81 -3.94
C LEU A 61 8.01 8.37 -3.48
N ALA A 62 7.29 8.20 -2.37
CA ALA A 62 6.99 6.88 -1.83
C ALA A 62 5.77 6.87 -0.90
N GLN A 63 4.88 5.92 -1.13
CA GLN A 63 3.77 5.49 -0.28
C GLN A 63 3.34 4.09 -0.74
N PRO A 64 2.55 3.31 0.03
CA PRO A 64 2.02 2.03 -0.45
C PRO A 64 1.24 2.18 -1.77
N CYS A 65 1.39 1.23 -2.70
CA CYS A 65 0.79 1.35 -4.04
C CYS A 65 -0.73 1.49 -4.07
N CYS A 66 -1.21 1.67 -5.31
CA CYS A 66 -2.53 1.30 -5.79
C CYS A 66 -3.66 2.30 -5.52
N SER A 67 -3.35 3.51 -5.06
CA SER A 67 -4.28 4.64 -4.92
C SER A 67 -5.56 4.35 -4.12
N GLN A 68 -5.55 3.32 -3.28
CA GLN A 68 -6.64 3.06 -2.34
C GLN A 68 -6.36 3.88 -1.09
N PHE A 69 -7.01 5.02 -0.95
CA PHE A 69 -6.78 5.93 0.16
C PHE A 69 -8.10 6.47 0.70
N VAL A 70 -7.98 7.11 1.86
CA VAL A 70 -9.04 7.89 2.48
C VAL A 70 -8.49 9.27 2.82
N ALA A 71 -9.30 10.31 2.59
CA ALA A 71 -8.96 11.69 2.89
C ALA A 71 -10.15 12.36 3.59
N SER A 72 -9.84 13.20 4.57
CA SER A 72 -10.85 13.99 5.29
C SER A 72 -11.44 15.08 4.39
N ARG A 73 -12.67 15.50 4.70
CA ARG A 73 -13.32 16.62 4.01
C ARG A 73 -12.49 17.89 4.12
N GLU A 74 -11.89 18.10 5.28
CA GLU A 74 -11.05 19.24 5.63
C GLU A 74 -9.83 19.29 4.72
N VAL A 75 -9.11 18.17 4.56
CA VAL A 75 -7.92 18.10 3.70
C VAL A 75 -8.27 18.24 2.22
N ILE A 76 -9.35 17.62 1.75
CA ILE A 76 -9.81 17.79 0.36
C ILE A 76 -10.10 19.26 0.06
N ARG A 77 -10.72 19.98 1.01
CA ARG A 77 -11.07 21.41 0.86
C ARG A 77 -9.91 22.38 1.05
N ARG A 78 -8.77 21.94 1.57
CA ARG A 78 -7.54 22.77 1.59
C ARG A 78 -6.99 22.97 0.18
N VAL A 79 -7.28 22.05 -0.74
CA VAL A 79 -6.94 22.18 -2.15
C VAL A 79 -8.02 23.04 -2.83
N PRO A 80 -7.69 24.24 -3.35
CA PRO A 80 -8.67 25.12 -4.00
C PRO A 80 -9.32 24.46 -5.22
N LEU A 81 -10.56 24.85 -5.55
CA LEU A 81 -11.26 24.31 -6.71
C LEU A 81 -10.47 24.46 -8.02
N ALA A 82 -9.85 25.63 -8.24
CA ALA A 82 -9.04 25.88 -9.43
C ALA A 82 -7.87 24.89 -9.58
N GLU A 83 -7.33 24.39 -8.47
CA GLU A 83 -6.26 23.40 -8.47
C GLU A 83 -6.79 22.01 -8.89
N TRP A 84 -8.00 21.63 -8.43
CA TRP A 84 -8.69 20.43 -8.91
C TRP A 84 -9.02 20.50 -10.41
N GLU A 85 -9.47 21.66 -10.89
CA GLU A 85 -9.73 21.88 -12.32
C GLU A 85 -8.44 21.72 -13.14
N ARG A 86 -7.33 22.23 -12.64
CA ARG A 86 -6.01 22.10 -13.28
C ARG A 86 -5.52 20.65 -13.32
N TYR A 87 -5.66 19.91 -12.21
CA TYR A 87 -5.35 18.49 -12.15
C TYR A 87 -6.19 17.66 -13.11
N ARG A 88 -7.50 17.92 -13.18
CA ARG A 88 -8.40 17.26 -14.12
C ARG A 88 -8.03 17.58 -15.56
N LYS A 89 -7.72 18.86 -15.87
CA LYS A 89 -7.29 19.27 -17.19
C LYS A 89 -6.00 18.55 -17.60
N TRP A 90 -5.00 18.50 -16.72
CA TRP A 90 -3.76 17.76 -16.96
C TRP A 90 -4.02 16.28 -17.28
N LEU A 91 -4.90 15.62 -16.52
CA LEU A 91 -5.28 14.22 -16.75
C LEU A 91 -5.91 13.97 -18.13
N ILE A 92 -6.64 14.96 -18.67
CA ILE A 92 -7.32 14.86 -19.97
C ILE A 92 -6.35 15.17 -21.13
N GLU A 93 -5.45 16.12 -20.93
CA GLU A 93 -4.61 16.68 -22.00
C GLU A 93 -3.21 16.07 -22.07
N THR A 94 -2.79 15.32 -21.05
CA THR A 94 -1.46 14.70 -21.02
C THR A 94 -1.28 13.70 -22.16
N SER A 95 -0.06 13.64 -22.70
CA SER A 95 0.33 12.65 -23.71
C SER A 95 0.75 11.31 -23.12
N LEU A 96 0.80 11.20 -21.78
CA LEU A 96 1.05 9.94 -21.09
C LEU A 96 -0.11 8.97 -21.35
N SER A 97 0.19 7.67 -21.43
CA SER A 97 -0.85 6.66 -21.42
C SER A 97 -1.60 6.66 -20.08
N ASP A 98 -2.88 6.25 -20.09
CA ASP A 98 -3.70 6.17 -18.87
C ASP A 98 -3.02 5.39 -17.74
N ASN A 99 -2.33 4.31 -18.09
CA ASN A 99 -1.57 3.50 -17.13
C ASN A 99 -0.46 4.32 -16.45
N LEU A 100 0.31 5.07 -17.24
CA LEU A 100 1.45 5.82 -16.75
C LEU A 100 1.00 7.08 -16.00
N ALA A 101 -0.01 7.80 -16.51
CA ALA A 101 -0.65 8.91 -15.81
C ALA A 101 -1.23 8.46 -14.45
N GLY A 102 -1.89 7.30 -14.42
CA GLY A 102 -2.38 6.69 -13.18
C GLY A 102 -1.27 6.37 -12.19
N ARG A 103 -0.13 5.83 -12.65
CA ARG A 103 1.05 5.58 -11.82
C ARG A 103 1.68 6.86 -11.28
N VAL A 104 1.74 7.93 -12.05
CA VAL A 104 2.20 9.24 -11.55
C VAL A 104 1.25 9.69 -10.43
N TRP A 105 -0.07 9.66 -10.66
CA TRP A 105 -1.06 10.07 -9.67
C TRP A 105 -1.05 9.23 -8.39
N GLU A 106 -0.76 7.93 -8.51
CA GLU A 106 -0.59 7.04 -7.37
C GLU A 106 0.37 7.59 -6.32
N TYR A 107 1.49 8.18 -6.76
CA TYR A 107 2.50 8.78 -5.87
C TYR A 107 2.36 10.31 -5.70
N THR A 108 1.38 10.92 -6.37
CA THR A 108 1.03 12.34 -6.20
C THR A 108 0.03 12.57 -5.06
N TRP A 109 -0.87 11.61 -4.77
CA TRP A 109 -1.92 11.80 -3.76
C TRP A 109 -1.42 12.20 -2.38
N GLN A 110 -0.36 11.53 -1.89
CA GLN A 110 0.29 11.89 -0.62
C GLN A 110 0.78 13.34 -0.60
N TRP A 111 1.30 13.84 -1.72
CA TRP A 111 1.81 15.20 -1.81
C TRP A 111 0.65 16.19 -1.75
N VAL A 112 -0.39 15.96 -2.56
CA VAL A 112 -1.60 16.80 -2.63
C VAL A 112 -2.28 16.91 -1.26
N PHE A 113 -2.41 15.80 -0.53
CA PHE A 113 -3.19 15.77 0.71
C PHE A 113 -2.39 15.97 1.99
N SER A 114 -1.11 15.61 2.02
CA SER A 114 -0.28 15.70 3.23
C SER A 114 0.95 16.59 3.11
N GLY A 115 1.29 17.05 1.89
CA GLY A 115 2.52 17.79 1.62
C GLY A 115 3.80 16.97 1.77
N LYS A 116 3.69 15.65 1.97
CA LYS A 116 4.83 14.75 2.18
C LYS A 116 5.17 14.00 0.91
N SER A 117 6.43 14.03 0.51
CA SER A 117 6.95 13.25 -0.62
C SER A 117 7.20 11.78 -0.26
N VAL A 118 7.39 11.46 1.03
CA VAL A 118 7.50 10.08 1.52
C VAL A 118 6.52 9.89 2.68
N LEU A 119 5.59 8.95 2.54
CA LEU A 119 4.59 8.58 3.53
C LEU A 119 4.53 7.04 3.65
N CYS A 120 5.52 6.48 4.35
CA CYS A 120 5.71 5.05 4.52
C CYS A 120 5.74 4.68 6.01
N PRO A 121 4.60 4.77 6.73
CA PRO A 121 4.53 4.23 8.09
C PRO A 121 4.80 2.72 8.04
N SER A 122 5.37 2.13 9.10
CA SER A 122 5.50 0.66 9.16
C SER A 122 4.14 -0.01 8.96
N ALA A 123 4.13 -1.18 8.35
CA ALA A 123 2.88 -1.91 8.10
C ALA A 123 2.11 -2.17 9.42
N GLU A 124 2.84 -2.45 10.50
CA GLU A 124 2.32 -2.58 11.86
C GLU A 124 1.61 -1.32 12.34
N ALA A 125 2.27 -0.16 12.23
CA ALA A 125 1.69 1.11 12.60
C ALA A 125 0.44 1.39 11.76
N CYS A 126 0.49 1.14 10.45
CA CYS A 126 -0.67 1.30 9.57
C CYS A 126 -1.86 0.41 9.99
N TYR A 127 -1.64 -0.88 10.27
CA TYR A 127 -2.72 -1.76 10.73
C TYR A 127 -3.29 -1.32 12.08
N CYS A 128 -2.44 -0.88 13.00
CA CYS A 128 -2.88 -0.42 14.31
C CYS A 128 -3.66 0.91 14.22
N GLU A 129 -3.10 1.91 13.54
CA GLU A 129 -3.69 3.25 13.43
C GLU A 129 -4.95 3.29 12.56
N ASN A 130 -4.90 2.69 11.36
CA ASN A 130 -6.02 2.74 10.42
C ASN A 130 -7.10 1.71 10.75
N TYR A 131 -6.73 0.52 11.25
CA TYR A 131 -7.67 -0.60 11.38
C TYR A 131 -7.95 -0.98 12.84
N GLY A 132 -7.17 -0.47 13.80
CA GLY A 132 -7.22 -0.90 15.20
C GLY A 132 -6.78 -2.37 15.35
N VAL A 133 -5.84 -2.82 14.51
CA VAL A 133 -5.26 -4.17 14.55
C VAL A 133 -3.80 -4.02 14.98
N CYS A 134 -3.55 -4.15 16.28
CA CYS A 134 -2.27 -3.81 16.89
C CYS A 134 -1.49 -5.08 17.27
N PHE A 135 -0.47 -5.41 16.48
CA PHE A 135 0.29 -6.66 16.60
C PHE A 135 1.25 -6.76 17.80
N GLY A 136 1.32 -5.72 18.63
CA GLY A 136 2.18 -5.64 19.81
C GLY A 136 3.43 -4.80 19.54
N GLU A 137 4.08 -4.32 20.60
CA GLU A 137 5.22 -3.38 20.48
C GLU A 137 6.53 -4.06 20.05
N ASP A 138 6.63 -5.40 20.14
CA ASP A 138 7.85 -6.14 19.83
C ASP A 138 7.93 -6.63 18.36
N GLY A 139 6.94 -6.28 17.52
CA GLY A 139 6.87 -6.62 16.09
C GLY A 139 6.66 -8.11 15.77
N LYS A 140 6.83 -9.01 16.75
CA LYS A 140 6.77 -10.46 16.52
C LYS A 140 5.42 -10.94 16.03
N GLY A 141 4.34 -10.32 16.51
CA GLY A 141 2.98 -10.67 16.11
C GLY A 141 2.76 -10.45 14.60
N TYR A 142 3.27 -9.34 14.07
CA TYR A 142 3.14 -9.01 12.66
C TYR A 142 4.08 -9.85 11.79
N GLU A 143 5.32 -10.07 12.24
CA GLU A 143 6.27 -10.97 11.57
C GLU A 143 5.71 -12.39 11.45
N THR A 144 5.13 -12.92 12.52
CA THR A 144 4.51 -14.26 12.51
C THR A 144 3.29 -14.29 11.58
N TRP A 145 2.43 -13.27 11.66
CA TRP A 145 1.24 -13.15 10.82
C TRP A 145 1.58 -13.08 9.32
N THR A 146 2.63 -12.34 8.95
CA THR A 146 3.10 -12.23 7.56
C THR A 146 3.77 -13.51 7.07
N LYS A 147 4.60 -14.17 7.89
CA LYS A 147 5.17 -15.49 7.55
C LYS A 147 4.09 -16.52 7.26
N LEU A 148 3.04 -16.59 8.08
CA LEU A 148 1.91 -17.50 7.86
C LEU A 148 1.14 -17.15 6.58
N ARG A 149 0.93 -15.85 6.32
CA ARG A 149 0.27 -15.37 5.09
C ARG A 149 1.05 -15.80 3.84
N ASP A 150 2.35 -15.53 3.83
CA ASP A 150 3.22 -15.74 2.67
C ASP A 150 3.46 -17.25 2.45
N GLY A 151 3.64 -18.01 3.53
CA GLY A 151 3.70 -19.47 3.49
C GLY A 151 2.44 -20.10 2.90
N LYS A 152 1.25 -19.62 3.29
CA LYS A 152 -0.01 -20.08 2.67
C LYS A 152 -0.12 -19.72 1.20
N LYS A 153 0.33 -18.53 0.82
CA LYS A 153 0.35 -18.11 -0.59
C LYS A 153 1.22 -19.07 -1.40
N SER A 154 2.43 -19.36 -0.93
CA SER A 154 3.34 -20.31 -1.56
C SER A 154 2.76 -21.72 -1.64
N MET A 155 2.12 -22.22 -0.56
CA MET A 155 1.46 -23.53 -0.58
C MET A 155 0.30 -23.59 -1.59
N ARG A 156 -0.46 -22.50 -1.75
CA ARG A 156 -1.52 -22.42 -2.78
C ARG A 156 -0.95 -22.40 -4.19
N GLU A 157 0.11 -21.63 -4.42
CA GLU A 157 0.83 -21.60 -5.70
C GLU A 157 1.37 -23.00 -6.06
N GLN A 158 1.95 -23.72 -5.09
CA GLN A 158 2.38 -25.12 -5.28
C GLN A 158 1.21 -26.05 -5.60
N MET A 159 0.05 -25.88 -4.96
CA MET A 159 -1.15 -26.66 -5.28
C MET A 159 -1.65 -26.38 -6.70
N ASP A 160 -1.64 -25.13 -7.13
CA ASP A 160 -2.05 -24.73 -8.49
C ASP A 160 -1.07 -25.30 -9.54
N GLU A 161 0.23 -25.36 -9.23
CA GLU A 161 1.25 -26.01 -10.07
C GLU A 161 1.07 -27.53 -10.11
N GLU A 162 0.86 -28.20 -8.97
CA GLU A 162 0.54 -29.65 -8.92
C GLU A 162 -0.72 -29.97 -9.74
N GLU A 163 -1.74 -29.10 -9.71
CA GLU A 163 -2.98 -29.30 -10.47
C GLU A 163 -2.76 -29.22 -11.98
N LYS A 164 -1.92 -28.28 -12.44
CA LYS A 164 -1.50 -28.19 -13.85
C LYS A 164 -0.70 -29.43 -14.28
N LEU A 165 0.25 -29.88 -13.47
CA LEU A 165 1.06 -31.07 -13.77
C LEU A 165 0.24 -32.37 -13.78
N ARG A 166 -0.78 -32.48 -12.90
CA ARG A 166 -1.73 -33.61 -12.94
C ARG A 166 -2.59 -33.62 -14.19
N ALA A 167 -2.95 -32.45 -14.73
CA ALA A 167 -3.60 -32.36 -16.03
C ALA A 167 -2.66 -32.78 -17.18
N GLU A 168 -1.35 -32.83 -16.94
CA GLU A 168 -0.29 -33.22 -17.88
C GLU A 168 0.29 -34.64 -17.65
N GLU A 169 -0.49 -35.56 -17.02
CA GLU A 169 -0.19 -37.00 -16.85
C GLU A 169 1.04 -37.41 -16.00
N GLN A 170 1.70 -36.49 -15.27
CA GLN A 170 2.78 -36.86 -14.33
C GLN A 170 2.37 -36.70 -12.85
N GLY A 171 2.70 -37.71 -12.03
CA GLY A 171 2.06 -37.98 -10.75
C GLY A 171 2.67 -37.40 -9.46
N TRP A 172 1.91 -37.66 -8.38
CA TRP A 172 2.18 -37.57 -6.92
C TRP A 172 2.33 -36.15 -6.32
N GLY A 173 1.71 -35.76 -5.20
CA GLY A 173 0.94 -36.52 -4.21
C GLY A 173 0.89 -35.87 -2.81
N ASN A 174 1.06 -34.54 -2.66
CA ASN A 174 1.12 -33.87 -1.34
C ASN A 174 -0.06 -32.92 -1.02
N ARG A 175 -1.01 -32.77 -1.96
CA ARG A 175 -2.18 -31.88 -1.84
C ARG A 175 -2.96 -31.97 -0.51
N LYS A 176 -3.19 -33.17 0.02
CA LYS A 176 -3.93 -33.35 1.30
C LYS A 176 -3.16 -32.78 2.49
N GLU A 177 -1.83 -32.87 2.48
CA GLU A 177 -0.98 -32.30 3.52
C GLU A 177 -0.92 -30.78 3.40
N LEU A 178 -0.74 -30.25 2.18
CA LEU A 178 -0.78 -28.81 1.91
C LEU A 178 -2.10 -28.19 2.38
N ILE A 179 -3.24 -28.83 2.10
CA ILE A 179 -4.55 -28.38 2.60
C ILE A 179 -4.56 -28.30 4.13
N ARG A 180 -4.09 -29.35 4.84
CA ARG A 180 -4.03 -29.35 6.32
C ARG A 180 -3.13 -28.25 6.86
N LEU A 181 -1.98 -28.02 6.23
CA LEU A 181 -1.04 -26.96 6.62
C LEU A 181 -1.63 -25.57 6.39
N ILE A 182 -2.30 -25.35 5.25
CA ILE A 182 -3.02 -24.10 4.96
C ILE A 182 -4.11 -23.86 5.99
N GLU A 183 -4.93 -24.86 6.30
CA GLU A 183 -5.99 -24.75 7.31
C GLU A 183 -5.43 -24.46 8.72
N SER A 184 -4.30 -25.07 9.08
CA SER A 184 -3.61 -24.80 10.35
C SER A 184 -3.10 -23.37 10.40
N ALA A 185 -2.42 -22.92 9.35
CA ALA A 185 -1.93 -21.55 9.24
C ALA A 185 -3.08 -20.53 9.16
N ASP A 186 -4.24 -20.89 8.60
CA ASP A 186 -5.44 -20.05 8.61
C ASP A 186 -5.98 -19.87 10.03
N ARG A 187 -6.06 -20.95 10.83
CA ARG A 187 -6.48 -20.87 12.24
C ARG A 187 -5.53 -20.01 13.07
N GLU A 188 -4.23 -20.23 12.93
CA GLU A 188 -3.21 -19.46 13.67
C GLU A 188 -3.22 -17.98 13.26
N GLN A 189 -3.30 -17.70 11.96
CA GLN A 189 -3.38 -16.32 11.48
C GLN A 189 -4.62 -15.60 12.03
N ARG A 190 -5.78 -16.27 12.08
CA ARG A 190 -7.00 -15.71 12.66
C ARG A 190 -6.84 -15.40 14.15
N ALA A 191 -6.26 -16.32 14.93
CA ALA A 191 -6.02 -16.09 16.36
C ALA A 191 -5.11 -14.88 16.60
N ILE A 192 -4.05 -14.71 15.80
CA ILE A 192 -3.16 -13.53 15.90
C ILE A 192 -3.92 -12.24 15.61
N VAL A 193 -4.77 -12.22 14.58
CA VAL A 193 -5.58 -11.05 14.22
C VAL A 193 -6.62 -10.74 15.29
N GLU A 194 -7.27 -11.74 15.87
CA GLU A 194 -8.24 -11.57 16.97
C GLU A 194 -7.59 -10.93 18.20
N GLU A 195 -6.41 -11.42 18.60
CA GLU A 195 -5.65 -10.83 19.71
C GLU A 195 -5.17 -9.40 19.38
N ALA A 196 -4.72 -9.15 18.15
CA ALA A 196 -4.33 -7.82 17.71
C ALA A 196 -5.51 -6.83 17.69
N ILE A 197 -6.71 -7.31 17.36
CA ILE A 197 -7.95 -6.53 17.43
C ILE A 197 -8.28 -6.16 18.88
N LYS A 198 -8.23 -7.12 19.81
CA LYS A 198 -8.50 -6.87 21.24
C LYS A 198 -7.58 -5.78 21.78
N ARG A 199 -6.27 -5.88 21.50
CA ARG A 199 -5.29 -4.84 21.87
C ARG A 199 -5.63 -3.47 21.28
N GLY A 200 -6.03 -3.43 20.00
CA GLY A 200 -6.42 -2.16 19.37
C GLY A 200 -7.69 -1.54 19.95
N ASP A 201 -8.62 -2.37 20.44
CA ASP A 201 -9.82 -1.92 21.15
C ASP A 201 -9.51 -1.40 22.57
N GLU A 202 -8.57 -2.02 23.28
CA GLU A 202 -8.06 -1.53 24.57
C GLU A 202 -7.40 -0.15 24.43
N VAL A 203 -6.54 0.03 23.44
CA VAL A 203 -5.89 1.32 23.15
C VAL A 203 -6.93 2.41 22.80
N LYS A 204 -8.03 2.04 22.14
CA LYS A 204 -9.10 2.99 21.85
C LYS A 204 -9.83 3.45 23.11
N ASN A 205 -10.07 2.54 24.05
CA ASN A 205 -10.84 2.82 25.26
C ASN A 205 -10.03 3.51 26.36
N ALA A 206 -8.70 3.54 26.23
CA ALA A 206 -7.79 4.23 27.15
C ALA A 206 -7.58 5.72 26.82
N LEU A 207 -8.15 6.22 25.71
CA LEU A 207 -8.06 7.60 25.21
C LEU A 207 -9.42 8.29 25.29
#